data_AF-A0AAX6QI03-F1
#
_entry.id   AF-A0AAX6QI03-F1
#
_cell.length_a   1.000
_cell.length_b   1.000
_cell.length_c   1.000
_cell.angle_alpha   90.00
_cell.angle_beta   90.00
_cell.angle_gamma   90.00
#
_symmetry.space_group_name_H-M   'P 1'
#
loop_
_entity.id
_entity.type
_entity.pdbx_description
1 polymer ?
#
loop_
_entity_poly.entity_id
_entity_poly.type
_entity_poly.pdbx_seq_one_letter_code
_entity_poly.pdbx_strand_id
1 'polypeptide(L)'
;MGGASLPWSSVARERGEGPVRVSRAAAARGALRAGENESGSLGPLLGPPGASRAALVDPRRRNFTAALLSGLVIRLSWASERAGVRVTRGSPTPQPPGLGRGGARPATCAHRRPPVRAASAAWLGRSTVRSLSAMKPNFSLQLRVFNLNCWDIPYVSKHRADRIKRLGDFLNMESFDLALLEEVWSEQDFQYLRQKLVVTYPAAHYFRSGIIGSGLCVFSKHPIQEICQHVYTLNGYPYMIHHGDWFCGKAVGLLVLHLSGLVLNAYVTHLHAEYSRQKDIYLTHRVAQAWELAQFIHHTSKKADVVLLCGDLNMHPGDLGCCLLNEYTGLHDAYLKTQDFKGPEEGYTMIKQNCYVSQQDLGQFPFGIRIDYVLYKVVSGFYISCKTLKTTTGHHPHSGTPLSDHEALMTTLCIRHGPPEQDHSPSHGPAEKSSLIRVLRDTWIELELGIARARWWTAFAGYVVGLGLLLLVLLCVLVAGEGAREVAILLWSPSVGLVLGAGAVSLFHMQEANGLCRVQGELQHVLGKAKEAQDLGPEPQLAPLLAQQEEDRAEE
;
A
#
# COMPACT_ATOMS: atom_id res chain seq x y z
N MET A 1 -27.48 33.28 -60.23
CA MET A 1 -27.64 32.87 -58.82
C MET A 1 -26.24 32.98 -58.20
N GLY A 2 -25.77 34.17 -57.79
CA GLY A 2 -25.98 34.77 -56.45
C GLY A 2 -25.19 33.97 -55.41
N GLY A 3 -24.21 34.44 -54.64
CA GLY A 3 -23.66 35.75 -54.28
C GLY A 3 -22.85 35.49 -52.98
N ALA A 4 -21.68 36.10 -52.84
CA ALA A 4 -20.68 35.79 -51.80
C ALA A 4 -21.04 36.31 -50.38
N SER A 5 -20.52 35.65 -49.32
CA SER A 5 -20.02 36.26 -48.06
C SER A 5 -19.70 35.23 -46.94
N LEU A 6 -18.52 35.33 -46.31
CA LEU A 6 -18.17 34.83 -44.95
C LEU A 6 -18.77 35.78 -43.87
N PRO A 7 -18.53 35.70 -42.52
CA PRO A 7 -18.32 34.62 -41.51
C PRO A 7 -19.17 34.85 -40.20
N TRP A 8 -18.92 34.08 -39.12
CA TRP A 8 -19.10 34.37 -37.64
C TRP A 8 -19.89 33.37 -36.74
N SER A 9 -19.14 32.79 -35.80
CA SER A 9 -19.33 32.57 -34.33
C SER A 9 -20.67 32.22 -33.64
N SER A 10 -20.51 31.33 -32.64
CA SER A 10 -21.17 31.27 -31.32
C SER A 10 -22.59 30.70 -31.23
N VAL A 11 -22.76 29.57 -30.52
CA VAL A 11 -23.74 29.41 -29.42
C VAL A 11 -23.25 28.33 -28.45
N ALA A 12 -23.16 28.71 -27.17
CA ALA A 12 -22.96 27.86 -26.00
C ALA A 12 -24.11 26.87 -25.82
N ARG A 13 -23.82 25.65 -25.35
CA ARG A 13 -24.85 24.72 -24.90
C ARG A 13 -24.60 24.37 -23.43
N GLU A 14 -25.35 25.05 -22.57
CA GLU A 14 -25.62 24.62 -21.20
C GLU A 14 -26.15 23.18 -21.24
N ARG A 15 -25.58 22.28 -20.42
CA ARG A 15 -26.21 21.02 -20.08
C ARG A 15 -26.64 21.08 -18.62
N GLY A 16 -27.95 21.11 -18.45
CA GLY A 16 -28.60 21.03 -17.16
C GLY A 16 -28.31 19.73 -16.43
N GLU A 17 -28.31 19.86 -15.11
CA GLU A 17 -28.28 18.79 -14.13
C GLU A 17 -29.52 17.89 -14.27
N GLY A 18 -29.30 16.58 -14.24
CA GLY A 18 -30.33 15.56 -14.16
C GLY A 18 -29.75 14.28 -13.54
N PRO A 19 -30.44 13.63 -12.60
CA PRO A 19 -29.86 12.59 -11.77
C PRO A 19 -29.72 11.26 -12.53
N VAL A 20 -28.51 10.69 -12.52
CA VAL A 20 -28.25 9.36 -13.07
C VAL A 20 -28.73 8.31 -12.07
N ARG A 21 -29.83 7.63 -12.43
CA ARG A 21 -30.33 6.43 -11.76
C ARG A 21 -29.37 5.26 -11.98
N VAL A 22 -28.86 4.72 -10.88
CA VAL A 22 -28.19 3.42 -10.80
C VAL A 22 -29.24 2.32 -10.94
N SER A 23 -29.18 1.54 -12.02
CA SER A 23 -30.02 0.34 -12.19
C SER A 23 -29.48 -0.80 -11.33
N ARG A 24 -30.18 -1.08 -10.23
CA ARG A 24 -30.13 -2.35 -9.48
C ARG A 24 -30.92 -3.40 -10.26
N ALA A 25 -30.29 -4.52 -10.61
CA ALA A 25 -31.01 -5.75 -10.95
C ALA A 25 -31.00 -6.66 -9.71
N ALA A 26 -32.12 -6.69 -9.00
CA ALA A 26 -32.40 -7.64 -7.94
C ALA A 26 -33.11 -8.86 -8.51
N ALA A 27 -32.66 -10.05 -8.10
CA ALA A 27 -33.24 -11.33 -8.42
C ALA A 27 -34.69 -11.47 -7.90
N ALA A 28 -35.59 -11.92 -8.77
CA ALA A 28 -36.94 -12.33 -8.40
C ALA A 28 -37.13 -13.83 -8.63
N ARG A 29 -37.61 -14.50 -7.57
CA ARG A 29 -38.12 -15.88 -7.58
C ARG A 29 -39.50 -15.94 -8.23
N GLY A 30 -39.77 -17.03 -8.94
CA GLY A 30 -41.12 -17.46 -9.36
C GLY A 30 -40.98 -18.73 -10.22
N ALA A 31 -41.15 -19.91 -9.63
CA ALA A 31 -42.41 -20.65 -9.59
C ALA A 31 -42.92 -21.02 -10.99
N LEU A 32 -42.56 -22.22 -11.46
CA LEU A 32 -43.14 -22.88 -12.63
C LEU A 32 -43.83 -24.16 -12.18
N ARG A 33 -45.12 -24.28 -12.52
CA ARG A 33 -45.94 -25.49 -12.42
C ARG A 33 -46.44 -25.85 -13.81
N ALA A 34 -46.27 -27.13 -14.14
CA ALA A 34 -47.09 -28.01 -14.98
C ALA A 34 -47.10 -27.89 -16.52
N GLY A 35 -47.01 -29.07 -17.16
CA GLY A 35 -47.18 -29.37 -18.59
C GLY A 35 -46.03 -30.24 -19.13
N GLU A 36 -45.89 -31.50 -18.70
CA GLU A 36 -46.29 -32.73 -19.45
C GLU A 36 -45.65 -32.90 -20.84
N ASN A 37 -44.62 -33.76 -20.97
CA ASN A 37 -44.74 -35.11 -21.55
C ASN A 37 -43.37 -35.84 -21.65
N GLU A 38 -43.38 -37.09 -21.14
CA GLU A 38 -42.68 -38.33 -21.57
C GLU A 38 -41.21 -38.26 -22.06
N SER A 39 -40.25 -39.05 -21.59
CA SER A 39 -40.25 -40.49 -21.25
C SER A 39 -38.94 -40.84 -20.52
N GLY A 40 -39.00 -41.76 -19.55
CA GLY A 40 -37.92 -42.02 -18.57
C GLY A 40 -36.91 -43.12 -18.92
N SER A 41 -35.84 -43.17 -18.10
CA SER A 41 -35.18 -44.41 -17.64
C SER A 41 -34.07 -44.09 -16.62
N LEU A 42 -34.38 -44.31 -15.33
CA LEU A 42 -33.57 -44.88 -14.23
C LEU A 42 -32.03 -44.68 -14.18
N GLY A 43 -31.54 -44.14 -13.05
CA GLY A 43 -30.14 -44.26 -12.57
C GLY A 43 -29.81 -45.67 -11.99
N PRO A 44 -28.64 -45.90 -11.33
CA PRO A 44 -28.25 -45.15 -10.12
C PRO A 44 -26.73 -44.91 -9.83
N LEU A 45 -26.50 -43.88 -9.00
CA LEU A 45 -25.59 -43.75 -7.82
C LEU A 45 -24.08 -44.15 -7.81
N LEU A 46 -23.30 -43.18 -7.30
CA LEU A 46 -22.14 -43.24 -6.36
C LEU A 46 -20.78 -43.80 -6.84
N GLY A 47 -19.78 -42.91 -6.85
CA GLY A 47 -18.34 -43.22 -6.81
C GLY A 47 -17.47 -41.97 -6.54
N PRO A 48 -16.36 -42.05 -5.78
CA PRO A 48 -15.53 -40.90 -5.40
C PRO A 48 -14.56 -40.52 -6.54
N PRO A 49 -14.13 -39.25 -6.69
CA PRO A 49 -13.15 -38.92 -7.71
C PRO A 49 -11.74 -39.31 -7.23
N GLY A 50 -11.25 -40.43 -7.75
CA GLY A 50 -9.86 -40.86 -7.70
C GLY A 50 -8.95 -40.00 -8.59
N ALA A 51 -7.67 -40.08 -8.25
CA ALA A 51 -6.58 -39.28 -8.74
C ALA A 51 -6.12 -39.59 -10.19
N SER A 52 -5.42 -38.59 -10.72
CA SER A 52 -4.36 -38.65 -11.74
C SER A 52 -4.74 -38.68 -13.22
N ARG A 53 -4.58 -37.51 -13.85
CA ARG A 53 -4.08 -37.40 -15.22
C ARG A 53 -2.86 -36.49 -15.17
N ALA A 54 -1.70 -37.06 -15.49
CA ALA A 54 -0.43 -36.36 -15.58
C ALA A 54 -0.54 -35.16 -16.54
N ALA A 55 -0.38 -33.95 -15.99
CA ALA A 55 -0.26 -32.75 -16.79
C ALA A 55 1.18 -32.65 -17.31
N LEU A 56 1.32 -32.54 -18.63
CA LEU A 56 2.58 -32.15 -19.28
C LEU A 56 3.10 -30.87 -18.62
N VAL A 57 4.36 -30.93 -18.17
CA VAL A 57 5.07 -29.81 -17.56
C VAL A 57 5.41 -28.76 -18.63
N ASP A 58 4.88 -27.56 -18.49
CA ASP A 58 5.23 -26.38 -19.30
C ASP A 58 6.70 -25.96 -19.03
N PRO A 59 7.55 -25.82 -20.07
CA PRO A 59 8.95 -25.40 -19.93
C PRO A 59 9.15 -24.00 -19.30
N ARG A 60 8.11 -23.15 -19.22
CA ARG A 60 8.19 -21.84 -18.52
C ARG A 60 8.33 -21.96 -16.98
N ARG A 61 8.04 -23.13 -16.40
CA ARG A 61 8.09 -23.37 -14.95
C ARG A 61 9.50 -23.65 -14.40
N ARG A 62 10.51 -23.85 -15.27
CA ARG A 62 11.91 -24.09 -14.87
C ARG A 62 12.71 -22.81 -14.52
N ASN A 63 12.28 -21.64 -15.00
CA ASN A 63 13.11 -20.44 -14.91
C ASN A 63 13.01 -19.71 -13.56
N PHE A 64 11.91 -19.88 -12.81
CA PHE A 64 11.70 -19.19 -11.53
C PHE A 64 12.59 -19.76 -10.40
N THR A 65 12.76 -21.09 -10.35
CA THR A 65 13.67 -21.75 -9.40
C THR A 65 15.13 -21.39 -9.65
N ALA A 66 15.54 -21.20 -10.91
CA ALA A 66 16.89 -20.74 -11.25
C ALA A 66 17.15 -19.28 -10.79
N ALA A 67 16.14 -18.40 -10.87
CA ALA A 67 16.25 -17.02 -10.40
C ALA A 67 16.39 -16.92 -8.86
N LEU A 68 15.63 -17.74 -8.12
CA LEU A 68 15.75 -17.86 -6.66
C LEU A 68 17.13 -18.36 -6.21
N LEU A 69 17.66 -19.39 -6.87
CA LEU A 69 18.99 -19.93 -6.58
C LEU A 69 20.09 -18.90 -6.90
N SER A 70 19.95 -18.14 -7.98
CA SER A 70 20.89 -17.07 -8.35
C SER A 70 20.88 -15.92 -7.34
N GLY A 71 19.70 -15.50 -6.85
CA GLY A 71 19.58 -14.48 -5.80
C GLY A 71 20.19 -14.91 -4.46
N LEU A 72 20.05 -16.21 -4.12
CA LEU A 72 20.67 -16.80 -2.94
C LEU A 72 22.21 -16.86 -3.06
N VAL A 73 22.72 -17.23 -4.24
CA VAL A 73 24.17 -17.28 -4.54
C VAL A 73 24.79 -15.88 -4.53
N ILE A 74 24.10 -14.86 -5.06
CA ILE A 74 24.56 -13.47 -5.01
C ILE A 74 24.64 -13.01 -3.55
N ARG A 75 23.61 -13.23 -2.71
CA ARG A 75 23.67 -12.84 -1.29
C ARG A 75 24.77 -13.57 -0.51
N LEU A 76 25.06 -14.84 -0.81
CA LEU A 76 26.16 -15.59 -0.18
C LEU A 76 27.54 -15.10 -0.63
N SER A 77 27.70 -14.69 -1.89
CA SER A 77 28.94 -14.09 -2.41
C SER A 77 29.26 -12.76 -1.70
N TRP A 78 28.24 -11.93 -1.44
CA TRP A 78 28.39 -10.66 -0.71
C TRP A 78 28.61 -10.83 0.81
N ALA A 79 28.12 -11.92 1.42
CA ALA A 79 28.41 -12.26 2.81
C ALA A 79 29.87 -12.75 2.98
N SER A 80 30.40 -13.45 1.98
CA SER A 80 31.81 -13.89 1.94
C SER A 80 32.79 -12.72 1.82
N GLU A 81 32.48 -11.70 0.99
CA GLU A 81 33.32 -10.51 0.83
C GLU A 81 33.38 -9.61 2.08
N ARG A 82 32.39 -9.64 2.97
CA ARG A 82 32.45 -8.92 4.27
C ARG A 82 33.18 -9.68 5.37
N ALA A 83 33.39 -10.99 5.22
CA ALA A 83 34.10 -11.83 6.20
C ALA A 83 35.62 -11.89 5.96
N GLY A 84 36.11 -11.32 4.85
CA GLY A 84 37.52 -11.34 4.45
C GLY A 84 38.31 -10.09 4.83
N VAL A 85 38.30 -9.66 6.10
CA VAL A 85 39.28 -8.66 6.60
C VAL A 85 40.23 -9.34 7.58
N ARG A 86 41.45 -9.57 7.09
CA ARG A 86 42.56 -10.21 7.80
C ARG A 86 43.11 -9.25 8.87
N VAL A 87 43.05 -9.68 10.13
CA VAL A 87 43.71 -9.04 11.27
C VAL A 87 45.22 -9.24 11.18
N THR A 88 46.00 -8.16 11.28
CA THR A 88 47.41 -8.21 11.71
C THR A 88 47.64 -7.21 12.85
N ARG A 89 48.30 -7.70 13.90
CA ARG A 89 48.59 -7.03 15.19
C ARG A 89 49.83 -6.11 15.08
N GLY A 90 49.86 -5.03 15.88
CA GLY A 90 51.10 -4.36 16.31
C GLY A 90 50.90 -2.96 16.91
N SER A 91 50.82 -2.87 18.25
CA SER A 91 50.90 -1.65 19.10
C SER A 91 52.37 -1.16 19.24
N PRO A 92 52.76 -0.02 19.91
CA PRO A 92 52.13 0.64 21.08
C PRO A 92 52.13 2.20 21.15
N THR A 93 51.49 2.67 22.22
CA THR A 93 51.24 4.04 22.75
C THR A 93 52.48 4.89 23.04
N PRO A 94 52.29 6.22 23.26
CA PRO A 94 52.50 6.75 24.63
C PRO A 94 51.49 7.83 25.09
N GLN A 95 51.46 8.03 26.41
CA GLN A 95 50.64 8.97 27.21
C GLN A 95 51.40 10.30 27.54
N PRO A 96 50.77 11.30 28.23
CA PRO A 96 50.96 12.75 28.03
C PRO A 96 51.73 13.49 29.16
N PRO A 97 51.85 14.84 29.06
CA PRO A 97 51.76 15.75 30.22
C PRO A 97 50.79 16.93 29.93
N GLY A 98 50.21 17.72 30.85
CA GLY A 98 50.40 17.94 32.27
C GLY A 98 50.31 19.45 32.59
N LEU A 99 49.35 19.84 33.46
CA LEU A 99 49.35 20.94 34.46
C LEU A 99 49.32 22.45 34.10
N GLY A 100 48.49 23.18 34.86
CA GLY A 100 48.61 24.63 35.17
C GLY A 100 47.27 25.37 35.32
N ARG A 101 46.49 25.22 36.40
CA ARG A 101 46.41 26.03 37.67
C ARG A 101 46.20 27.56 37.53
N GLY A 102 45.14 28.03 38.20
CA GLY A 102 44.90 29.41 38.69
C GLY A 102 43.46 29.85 38.42
N GLY A 103 42.61 30.31 39.34
CA GLY A 103 42.73 30.63 40.76
C GLY A 103 41.61 31.62 41.13
N ALA A 104 40.86 31.32 42.18
CA ALA A 104 40.09 32.21 43.06
C ALA A 104 38.77 32.91 42.60
N ARG A 105 37.83 32.92 43.55
CA ARG A 105 36.41 33.38 43.60
C ARG A 105 36.30 34.82 44.22
N PRO A 106 35.17 35.29 44.83
CA PRO A 106 33.86 35.74 44.29
C PRO A 106 33.38 37.12 44.87
N ALA A 107 32.27 37.72 44.38
CA ALA A 107 31.39 38.69 45.09
C ALA A 107 30.18 39.09 44.20
N THR A 108 28.92 38.70 44.50
CA THR A 108 27.83 39.34 45.30
C THR A 108 27.12 40.60 44.72
N CYS A 109 25.80 40.42 44.48
CA CYS A 109 24.63 41.27 44.80
C CYS A 109 24.47 42.69 44.23
N ALA A 110 23.31 43.00 43.59
CA ALA A 110 22.28 43.95 44.06
C ALA A 110 21.36 44.51 42.95
N HIS A 111 20.06 44.65 43.31
CA HIS A 111 19.00 45.39 42.63
C HIS A 111 19.29 46.89 42.40
N ARG A 112 18.70 47.49 41.35
CA ARG A 112 17.85 48.73 41.45
C ARG A 112 17.25 49.17 40.10
N ARG A 113 16.00 49.65 40.17
CA ARG A 113 15.19 50.32 39.11
C ARG A 113 15.64 51.78 38.89
N PRO A 114 15.29 52.38 37.74
CA PRO A 114 15.02 53.82 37.61
C PRO A 114 13.58 54.13 37.08
N PRO A 115 13.14 55.40 37.08
CA PRO A 115 11.78 55.77 37.53
C PRO A 115 10.81 56.29 36.47
N VAL A 116 9.56 56.39 36.93
CA VAL A 116 8.38 57.00 36.29
C VAL A 116 8.46 58.53 36.34
N ARG A 117 8.08 59.19 35.25
CA ARG A 117 7.54 60.56 35.24
C ARG A 117 6.30 60.62 34.35
N ALA A 118 5.22 61.14 34.90
CA ALA A 118 3.92 61.33 34.27
C ALA A 118 3.84 62.70 33.58
N ALA A 119 3.10 62.76 32.47
CA ALA A 119 2.39 63.96 32.04
C ALA A 119 1.19 63.54 31.18
N SER A 120 0.02 64.03 31.60
CA SER A 120 -1.31 63.78 31.03
C SER A 120 -1.57 64.69 29.83
N ALA A 121 -2.21 64.18 28.78
CA ALA A 121 -3.07 64.97 27.89
C ALA A 121 -4.02 64.04 27.12
N ALA A 122 -5.31 64.23 27.33
CA ALA A 122 -6.37 63.62 26.55
C ALA A 122 -6.44 64.25 25.15
N TRP A 123 -6.65 63.44 24.11
CA TRP A 123 -7.34 63.90 22.90
C TRP A 123 -7.98 62.71 22.17
N LEU A 124 -9.25 62.89 21.86
CA LEU A 124 -10.11 61.97 21.09
C LEU A 124 -9.57 61.80 19.67
N GLY A 125 -9.44 60.56 19.22
CA GLY A 125 -9.14 60.25 17.82
C GLY A 125 -9.65 58.86 17.48
N ARG A 126 -10.81 58.79 16.83
CA ARG A 126 -11.25 57.60 16.08
C ARG A 126 -10.15 57.26 15.06
N SER A 127 -9.38 56.22 15.34
CA SER A 127 -8.60 55.52 14.32
C SER A 127 -9.32 54.23 14.00
N THR A 128 -10.10 54.28 12.93
CA THR A 128 -10.50 53.13 12.12
C THR A 128 -9.26 52.28 11.86
N VAL A 129 -9.08 51.21 12.66
CA VAL A 129 -8.25 50.10 12.24
C VAL A 129 -9.02 49.44 11.10
N ARG A 130 -8.78 49.95 9.89
CA ARG A 130 -8.97 49.18 8.67
C ARG A 130 -8.25 47.86 8.94
N SER A 131 -9.01 46.80 9.16
CA SER A 131 -8.53 45.43 9.04
C SER A 131 -8.02 45.31 7.61
N LEU A 132 -6.75 45.66 7.41
CA LEU A 132 -5.96 45.09 6.35
C LEU A 132 -5.86 43.63 6.75
N SER A 133 -6.88 42.86 6.35
CA SER A 133 -6.72 41.45 6.06
C SER A 133 -5.50 41.39 5.17
N ALA A 134 -4.34 41.13 5.77
CA ALA A 134 -3.12 40.89 5.05
C ALA A 134 -3.48 39.75 4.12
N MET A 135 -3.64 40.04 2.83
CA MET A 135 -3.83 39.04 1.80
C MET A 135 -2.65 38.10 1.96
N LYS A 136 -2.87 36.98 2.65
CA LYS A 136 -1.92 35.88 2.69
C LYS A 136 -1.59 35.60 1.23
N PRO A 137 -0.31 35.60 0.82
CA PRO A 137 0.03 35.32 -0.56
C PRO A 137 -0.70 34.04 -0.97
N ASN A 138 -1.32 34.06 -2.16
CA ASN A 138 -2.06 32.93 -2.71
C ASN A 138 -1.09 31.76 -2.91
N PHE A 139 -0.85 31.01 -1.83
CA PHE A 139 0.00 29.85 -1.83
C PHE A 139 -0.65 28.78 -2.69
N SER A 140 0.09 28.34 -3.71
CA SER A 140 -0.32 27.27 -4.60
C SER A 140 0.91 26.41 -4.89
N LEU A 141 0.94 25.20 -4.34
CA LEU A 141 1.92 24.17 -4.66
C LEU A 141 1.36 23.27 -5.77
N GLN A 142 2.13 23.10 -6.84
CA GLN A 142 1.86 22.07 -7.84
C GLN A 142 2.85 20.92 -7.60
N LEU A 143 2.33 19.70 -7.52
CA LEU A 143 3.11 18.49 -7.30
C LEU A 143 2.84 17.51 -8.44
N ARG A 144 3.87 17.18 -9.22
CA ARG A 144 3.84 16.17 -10.28
C ARG A 144 4.38 14.84 -9.76
N VAL A 145 3.54 13.81 -9.79
CA VAL A 145 3.83 12.49 -9.22
C VAL A 145 3.82 11.44 -10.33
N PHE A 146 4.83 10.58 -10.34
CA PHE A 146 4.93 9.41 -11.21
C PHE A 146 4.89 8.13 -10.36
N ASN A 147 4.03 7.18 -10.73
CA ASN A 147 3.93 5.87 -10.10
C ASN A 147 4.00 4.77 -11.16
N LEU A 148 4.82 3.72 -10.93
CA LEU A 148 4.90 2.60 -11.86
C LEU A 148 5.44 1.32 -11.20
N ASN A 149 4.65 0.25 -11.27
CA ASN A 149 5.18 -1.11 -11.16
C ASN A 149 6.07 -1.39 -12.38
N CYS A 150 7.37 -1.53 -12.15
CA CYS A 150 8.38 -1.62 -13.20
C CYS A 150 8.54 -3.03 -13.79
N TRP A 151 7.98 -4.05 -13.15
CA TRP A 151 8.17 -5.45 -13.52
C TRP A 151 9.63 -5.76 -13.81
N ASP A 152 10.55 -5.36 -12.94
CA ASP A 152 12.00 -5.50 -13.13
C ASP A 152 12.52 -6.78 -12.45
N ILE A 153 11.85 -7.91 -12.73
CA ILE A 153 12.18 -9.22 -12.17
C ILE A 153 13.33 -9.86 -12.98
N PRO A 154 14.48 -10.15 -12.36
CA PRO A 154 15.58 -10.83 -13.04
C PRO A 154 15.16 -12.18 -13.65
N TYR A 155 15.59 -12.44 -14.89
CA TYR A 155 15.34 -13.68 -15.66
C TYR A 155 13.87 -13.95 -16.05
N VAL A 156 12.90 -13.24 -15.49
CA VAL A 156 11.47 -13.37 -15.82
C VAL A 156 11.06 -12.26 -16.79
N SER A 157 11.40 -11.03 -16.47
CA SER A 157 10.89 -9.87 -17.19
C SER A 157 11.59 -9.67 -18.53
N LYS A 158 10.80 -9.47 -19.57
CA LYS A 158 11.30 -9.30 -20.94
C LYS A 158 11.91 -7.91 -21.13
N HIS A 159 12.96 -7.84 -21.96
CA HIS A 159 13.63 -6.61 -22.37
C HIS A 159 14.06 -5.70 -21.20
N ARG A 160 14.38 -6.30 -20.05
CA ARG A 160 14.57 -5.61 -18.77
C ARG A 160 15.54 -4.41 -18.84
N ALA A 161 16.77 -4.63 -19.30
CA ALA A 161 17.79 -3.59 -19.38
C ALA A 161 17.39 -2.40 -20.28
N ASP A 162 16.73 -2.69 -21.41
CA ASP A 162 16.22 -1.65 -22.32
C ASP A 162 15.08 -0.85 -21.68
N ARG A 163 14.12 -1.52 -21.02
CA ARG A 163 13.04 -0.85 -20.30
C ARG A 163 13.54 0.05 -19.17
N ILE A 164 14.48 -0.42 -18.36
CA ILE A 164 15.09 0.37 -17.27
C ILE A 164 15.84 1.60 -17.83
N LYS A 165 16.59 1.43 -18.92
CA LYS A 165 17.24 2.57 -19.61
C LYS A 165 16.22 3.61 -20.06
N ARG A 166 15.16 3.18 -20.75
CA ARG A 166 14.11 4.08 -21.24
C ARG A 166 13.31 4.73 -20.13
N LEU A 167 13.05 4.01 -19.03
CA LEU A 167 12.41 4.57 -17.85
C LEU A 167 13.23 5.74 -17.30
N GLY A 168 14.55 5.57 -17.16
CA GLY A 168 15.42 6.65 -16.72
C GLY A 168 15.47 7.84 -17.70
N ASP A 169 15.44 7.59 -19.01
CA ASP A 169 15.35 8.66 -20.03
C ASP A 169 14.01 9.41 -19.92
N PHE A 170 12.91 8.68 -19.79
CA PHE A 170 11.57 9.23 -19.63
C PHE A 170 11.44 10.08 -18.37
N LEU A 171 11.92 9.58 -17.22
CA LEU A 171 11.86 10.31 -15.95
C LEU A 171 12.70 11.59 -15.95
N ASN A 172 13.86 11.61 -16.63
CA ASN A 172 14.67 12.82 -16.80
C ASN A 172 13.98 13.86 -17.69
N MET A 173 13.40 13.41 -18.82
CA MET A 173 12.74 14.28 -19.78
C MET A 173 11.45 14.88 -19.21
N GLU A 174 10.58 14.06 -18.59
CA GLU A 174 9.33 14.53 -18.02
C GLU A 174 9.53 15.32 -16.73
N SER A 175 10.57 14.99 -15.96
CA SER A 175 10.98 15.75 -14.78
C SER A 175 9.84 15.92 -13.75
N PHE A 176 9.36 14.81 -13.19
CA PHE A 176 8.36 14.79 -12.11
C PHE A 176 8.97 15.26 -10.78
N ASP A 177 8.16 15.66 -9.80
CA ASP A 177 8.64 16.00 -8.45
C ASP A 177 8.99 14.77 -7.62
N LEU A 178 8.16 13.73 -7.76
CA LEU A 178 8.32 12.43 -7.12
C LEU A 178 8.09 11.33 -8.15
N ALA A 179 8.99 10.34 -8.17
CA ALA A 179 8.80 9.07 -8.85
C ALA A 179 8.84 7.95 -7.81
N LEU A 180 7.76 7.20 -7.70
CA LEU A 180 7.59 6.07 -6.80
C LEU A 180 7.45 4.80 -7.64
N LEU A 181 8.33 3.83 -7.42
CA LEU A 181 8.47 2.66 -8.29
C LEU A 181 8.34 1.38 -7.47
N GLU A 182 7.55 0.45 -7.98
CA GLU A 182 7.43 -0.92 -7.49
C GLU A 182 8.18 -1.90 -8.40
N GLU A 183 8.42 -3.10 -7.90
CA GLU A 183 9.08 -4.20 -8.60
C GLU A 183 10.48 -3.91 -9.19
N VAL A 184 11.22 -2.95 -8.63
CA VAL A 184 12.66 -2.80 -8.86
C VAL A 184 13.41 -3.80 -7.98
N TRP A 185 13.48 -5.05 -8.43
CA TRP A 185 14.03 -6.16 -7.65
C TRP A 185 15.55 -6.22 -7.66
N SER A 186 16.19 -5.59 -8.65
CA SER A 186 17.63 -5.56 -8.81
C SER A 186 18.22 -4.28 -8.23
N GLU A 187 19.01 -4.41 -7.17
CA GLU A 187 19.76 -3.27 -6.61
C GLU A 187 20.71 -2.66 -7.67
N GLN A 188 21.23 -3.46 -8.60
CA GLN A 188 22.06 -2.94 -9.70
C GLN A 188 21.24 -2.03 -10.63
N ASP A 189 20.01 -2.43 -10.97
CA ASP A 189 19.12 -1.64 -11.81
C ASP A 189 18.67 -0.35 -11.06
N PHE A 190 18.47 -0.41 -9.74
CA PHE A 190 18.29 0.79 -8.91
C PHE A 190 19.51 1.72 -8.94
N GLN A 191 20.73 1.21 -8.74
CA GLN A 191 21.94 2.05 -8.76
C GLN A 191 22.17 2.66 -10.13
N TYR A 192 21.86 1.94 -11.21
CA TYR A 192 21.87 2.48 -12.57
C TYR A 192 20.90 3.66 -12.72
N LEU A 193 19.64 3.49 -12.31
CA LEU A 193 18.65 4.56 -12.33
C LEU A 193 19.10 5.75 -11.49
N ARG A 194 19.59 5.51 -10.27
CA ARG A 194 20.11 6.56 -9.38
C ARG A 194 21.22 7.38 -10.03
N GLN A 195 22.18 6.74 -10.67
CA GLN A 195 23.27 7.45 -11.36
C GLN A 195 22.74 8.27 -12.54
N LYS A 196 21.84 7.69 -13.35
CA LYS A 196 21.25 8.35 -14.51
C LYS A 196 20.33 9.52 -14.14
N LEU A 197 19.68 9.44 -12.98
CA LEU A 197 18.67 10.39 -12.52
C LEU A 197 19.22 11.44 -11.54
N VAL A 198 20.47 11.33 -11.07
CA VAL A 198 21.02 12.15 -9.96
C VAL A 198 20.91 13.67 -10.17
N VAL A 199 20.98 14.14 -11.42
CA VAL A 199 20.88 15.57 -11.75
C VAL A 199 19.45 16.07 -11.57
N THR A 200 18.47 15.27 -11.98
CA THR A 200 17.04 15.62 -11.88
C THR A 200 16.50 15.31 -10.48
N TYR A 201 16.89 14.18 -9.91
CA TYR A 201 16.43 13.66 -8.63
C TYR A 201 17.62 13.46 -7.69
N PRO A 202 18.06 14.50 -6.97
CA PRO A 202 19.22 14.42 -6.08
C PRO A 202 18.99 13.49 -4.87
N ALA A 203 17.72 13.27 -4.49
CA ALA A 203 17.35 12.40 -3.39
C ALA A 203 16.72 11.10 -3.94
N ALA A 204 17.23 9.96 -3.49
CA ALA A 204 16.73 8.64 -3.90
C ALA A 204 16.86 7.64 -2.76
N HIS A 205 15.94 6.68 -2.68
CA HIS A 205 15.99 5.62 -1.67
C HIS A 205 15.52 4.27 -2.21
N TYR A 206 16.13 3.20 -1.71
CA TYR A 206 15.81 1.81 -2.01
C TYR A 206 15.43 1.09 -0.72
N PHE A 207 14.18 0.64 -0.64
CA PHE A 207 13.62 0.02 0.56
C PHE A 207 14.02 -1.46 0.63
N ARG A 208 14.83 -1.85 1.61
CA ARG A 208 15.35 -3.22 1.72
C ARG A 208 14.53 -4.04 2.70
N SER A 209 14.17 -5.26 2.30
CA SER A 209 13.43 -6.21 3.13
C SER A 209 13.57 -7.63 2.58
N GLY A 210 13.11 -8.63 3.34
CA GLY A 210 12.99 -10.02 2.88
C GLY A 210 14.28 -10.66 2.36
N ILE A 211 14.10 -11.77 1.64
CA ILE A 211 15.21 -12.51 1.02
C ILE A 211 15.60 -11.90 -0.32
N ILE A 212 14.62 -11.45 -1.12
CA ILE A 212 14.90 -10.89 -2.45
C ILE A 212 14.65 -9.38 -2.57
N GLY A 213 14.16 -8.71 -1.52
CA GLY A 213 13.90 -7.27 -1.50
C GLY A 213 12.43 -6.93 -1.24
N SER A 214 12.13 -5.62 -1.19
CA SER A 214 10.74 -5.11 -1.23
C SER A 214 10.26 -4.84 -2.66
N GLY A 215 11.21 -4.60 -3.58
CA GLY A 215 10.95 -4.08 -4.92
C GLY A 215 10.65 -2.57 -4.97
N LEU A 216 10.67 -1.88 -3.83
CA LEU A 216 10.27 -0.48 -3.77
C LEU A 216 11.47 0.46 -3.83
N CYS A 217 11.40 1.47 -4.69
CA CYS A 217 12.33 2.58 -4.68
C CYS A 217 11.69 3.89 -5.09
N VAL A 218 12.34 4.98 -4.72
CA VAL A 218 11.82 6.34 -4.87
C VAL A 218 12.91 7.29 -5.30
N PHE A 219 12.52 8.26 -6.13
CA PHE A 219 13.35 9.36 -6.61
C PHE A 219 12.60 10.67 -6.39
N SER A 220 13.26 11.66 -5.80
CA SER A 220 12.69 12.96 -5.48
C SER A 220 13.58 14.10 -5.94
N LYS A 221 12.94 15.11 -6.54
CA LYS A 221 13.57 16.41 -6.77
C LYS A 221 13.89 17.14 -5.47
N HIS A 222 13.13 16.84 -4.43
CA HIS A 222 13.12 17.56 -3.17
C HIS A 222 13.91 16.76 -2.12
N PRO A 223 14.58 17.42 -1.17
CA PRO A 223 15.28 16.72 -0.09
C PRO A 223 14.32 15.91 0.78
N ILE A 224 14.58 14.62 0.91
CA ILE A 224 13.84 13.73 1.81
C ILE A 224 14.32 13.97 3.25
N GLN A 225 13.41 14.37 4.14
CA GLN A 225 13.73 14.70 5.52
C GLN A 225 13.79 13.44 6.40
N GLU A 226 12.80 12.56 6.25
CA GLU A 226 12.71 11.32 7.01
C GLU A 226 12.29 10.18 6.10
N ILE A 227 12.76 8.99 6.44
CA ILE A 227 12.43 7.74 5.75
C ILE A 227 12.05 6.72 6.81
N CYS A 228 10.92 6.04 6.60
CA CYS A 228 10.47 4.94 7.43
C CYS A 228 9.96 3.79 6.55
N GLN A 229 10.02 2.56 7.05
CA GLN A 229 9.55 1.38 6.33
C GLN A 229 8.79 0.46 7.28
N HIS A 230 7.66 -0.06 6.83
CA HIS A 230 6.93 -1.13 7.50
C HIS A 230 6.84 -2.36 6.59
N VAL A 231 7.40 -3.49 7.04
CA VAL A 231 7.33 -4.77 6.32
C VAL A 231 6.08 -5.51 6.78
N TYR A 232 5.27 -5.97 5.84
CA TYR A 232 4.03 -6.64 6.16
C TYR A 232 4.25 -8.00 6.80
N THR A 233 3.33 -8.38 7.68
CA THR A 233 3.45 -9.59 8.49
C THR A 233 3.25 -10.87 7.66
N LEU A 234 2.34 -10.85 6.70
CA LEU A 234 1.96 -12.02 5.88
C LEU A 234 2.30 -11.78 4.41
N ASN A 235 3.13 -12.64 3.82
CA ASN A 235 3.66 -12.47 2.46
C ASN A 235 3.49 -13.71 1.56
N GLY A 236 2.58 -14.63 1.87
CA GLY A 236 2.28 -15.80 1.03
C GLY A 236 2.76 -17.09 1.67
N TYR A 237 2.96 -18.14 0.88
CA TYR A 237 3.30 -19.48 1.38
C TYR A 237 4.68 -19.95 0.88
N PRO A 238 5.57 -20.47 1.76
CA PRO A 238 6.93 -20.89 1.39
C PRO A 238 6.97 -22.05 0.38
N TYR A 239 6.00 -22.95 0.49
CA TYR A 239 5.88 -24.11 -0.39
C TYR A 239 5.27 -23.77 -1.75
N MET A 240 4.73 -22.56 -1.94
CA MET A 240 4.29 -22.05 -3.24
C MET A 240 5.46 -21.39 -3.95
N ILE A 241 6.49 -22.17 -4.28
CA ILE A 241 7.78 -21.68 -4.80
C ILE A 241 7.60 -20.83 -6.08
N HIS A 242 6.58 -21.12 -6.88
CA HIS A 242 6.27 -20.36 -8.10
C HIS A 242 5.57 -19.02 -7.85
N HIS A 243 5.18 -18.75 -6.60
CA HIS A 243 4.55 -17.51 -6.16
C HIS A 243 5.60 -16.74 -5.35
N GLY A 244 6.26 -15.77 -6.00
CA GLY A 244 7.47 -15.14 -5.49
C GLY A 244 7.33 -14.36 -4.19
N ASP A 245 6.11 -13.93 -3.85
CA ASP A 245 5.83 -12.98 -2.77
C ASP A 245 6.37 -13.43 -1.41
N TRP A 246 6.41 -14.74 -1.12
CA TRP A 246 6.90 -15.22 0.18
C TRP A 246 8.40 -14.95 0.39
N PHE A 247 9.17 -14.96 -0.69
CA PHE A 247 10.60 -14.64 -0.65
C PHE A 247 10.85 -13.13 -0.63
N CYS A 248 9.85 -12.34 -1.02
CA CYS A 248 9.85 -10.88 -0.91
C CYS A 248 9.59 -10.46 0.54
N GLY A 249 10.00 -9.24 0.88
CA GLY A 249 9.49 -8.55 2.06
C GLY A 249 8.55 -7.44 1.63
N LYS A 250 7.34 -7.78 1.16
CA LYS A 250 6.37 -6.75 0.76
C LYS A 250 6.18 -5.76 1.91
N ALA A 251 6.11 -4.48 1.56
CA ALA A 251 6.25 -3.40 2.53
C ALA A 251 5.54 -2.14 2.04
N VAL A 252 5.46 -1.16 2.93
CA VAL A 252 5.24 0.25 2.60
C VAL A 252 6.46 1.06 3.03
N GLY A 253 6.91 1.93 2.13
CA GLY A 253 7.91 2.96 2.41
C GLY A 253 7.25 4.33 2.61
N LEU A 254 7.69 5.08 3.62
CA LEU A 254 7.28 6.46 3.90
C LEU A 254 8.45 7.41 3.65
N LEU A 255 8.17 8.52 2.98
CA LEU A 255 9.01 9.69 2.86
C LEU A 255 8.32 10.90 3.49
N VAL A 256 9.04 11.65 4.32
CA VAL A 256 8.60 12.97 4.81
C VAL A 256 9.36 14.04 4.03
N LEU A 257 8.63 14.95 3.40
CA LEU A 257 9.16 16.02 2.55
C LEU A 257 8.62 17.37 3.04
N HIS A 258 9.48 18.39 3.08
CA HIS A 258 9.07 19.76 3.39
C HIS A 258 9.02 20.57 2.10
N LEU A 259 7.80 20.86 1.61
CA LEU A 259 7.57 21.53 0.33
C LEU A 259 6.85 22.85 0.56
N SER A 260 7.57 23.95 0.36
CA SER A 260 7.01 25.30 0.43
C SER A 260 6.22 25.59 1.71
N GLY A 261 6.72 25.09 2.86
CA GLY A 261 6.08 25.25 4.17
C GLY A 261 5.07 24.16 4.54
N LEU A 262 4.80 23.19 3.66
CA LEU A 262 3.97 22.02 3.94
C LEU A 262 4.80 20.79 4.27
N VAL A 263 4.27 19.96 5.17
CA VAL A 263 4.75 18.60 5.41
C VAL A 263 3.97 17.62 4.53
N LEU A 264 4.64 17.04 3.54
CA LEU A 264 4.11 15.97 2.70
C LEU A 264 4.63 14.62 3.20
N ASN A 265 3.72 13.74 3.58
CA ASN A 265 4.01 12.32 3.74
C ASN A 265 3.65 11.58 2.45
N ALA A 266 4.66 11.09 1.74
CA ALA A 266 4.49 10.25 0.57
C ALA A 266 4.75 8.78 0.92
N TYR A 267 3.88 7.88 0.47
CA TYR A 267 3.94 6.45 0.72
C TYR A 267 4.04 5.70 -0.61
N VAL A 268 4.94 4.72 -0.68
CA VAL A 268 5.06 3.77 -1.80
C VAL A 268 4.79 2.37 -1.28
N THR A 269 3.98 1.58 -1.97
CA THR A 269 3.67 0.21 -1.53
C THR A 269 3.47 -0.73 -2.71
N HIS A 270 3.73 -2.01 -2.47
CA HIS A 270 3.33 -3.09 -3.36
C HIS A 270 2.74 -4.19 -2.49
N LEU A 271 1.43 -4.46 -2.63
CA LEU A 271 0.77 -5.51 -1.87
C LEU A 271 1.01 -6.89 -2.51
N HIS A 272 0.62 -7.96 -1.83
CA HIS A 272 0.77 -9.33 -2.31
C HIS A 272 0.03 -9.50 -3.64
N ALA A 273 0.59 -10.25 -4.59
CA ALA A 273 -0.04 -10.45 -5.90
C ALA A 273 -1.32 -11.30 -5.83
N GLU A 274 -2.29 -11.02 -6.71
CA GLU A 274 -3.44 -11.89 -6.97
C GLU A 274 -3.10 -12.89 -8.09
N TYR A 275 -2.73 -14.11 -7.72
CA TYR A 275 -2.35 -15.14 -8.70
C TYR A 275 -3.55 -15.81 -9.41
N SER A 276 -4.76 -15.70 -8.86
CA SER A 276 -5.97 -16.25 -9.46
C SER A 276 -7.21 -15.61 -8.86
N ARG A 277 -8.01 -14.94 -9.70
CA ARG A 277 -9.28 -14.34 -9.29
C ARG A 277 -10.33 -15.34 -8.84
N GLN A 278 -10.39 -16.50 -9.50
CA GLN A 278 -11.39 -17.55 -9.20
C GLN A 278 -11.02 -18.35 -7.94
N LYS A 279 -9.72 -18.51 -7.66
CA LYS A 279 -9.22 -19.30 -6.53
C LYS A 279 -8.14 -18.52 -5.80
N ASP A 280 -8.56 -17.45 -5.16
CA ASP A 280 -7.64 -16.61 -4.43
C ASP A 280 -7.37 -17.12 -3.01
N ILE A 281 -6.30 -17.91 -2.89
CA ILE A 281 -5.83 -18.42 -1.60
C ILE A 281 -5.10 -17.35 -0.75
N TYR A 282 -4.85 -16.17 -1.32
CA TYR A 282 -4.09 -15.08 -0.70
C TYR A 282 -4.96 -13.88 -0.31
N LEU A 283 -6.29 -13.95 -0.48
CA LEU A 283 -7.20 -12.86 -0.14
C LEU A 283 -6.96 -12.36 1.29
N THR A 284 -6.95 -13.28 2.26
CA THR A 284 -6.72 -12.96 3.68
C THR A 284 -5.37 -12.28 3.89
N HIS A 285 -4.32 -12.69 3.17
CA HIS A 285 -3.02 -12.01 3.25
C HIS A 285 -3.11 -10.59 2.71
N ARG A 286 -3.71 -10.38 1.53
CA ARG A 286 -3.87 -9.03 0.95
C ARG A 286 -4.72 -8.12 1.84
N VAL A 287 -5.79 -8.65 2.42
CA VAL A 287 -6.66 -7.92 3.35
C VAL A 287 -5.92 -7.55 4.64
N ALA A 288 -5.12 -8.47 5.20
CA ALA A 288 -4.27 -8.18 6.35
C ALA A 288 -3.22 -7.10 6.04
N GLN A 289 -2.57 -7.17 4.87
CA GLN A 289 -1.63 -6.14 4.43
C GLN A 289 -2.31 -4.78 4.22
N ALA A 290 -3.51 -4.76 3.64
CA ALA A 290 -4.28 -3.53 3.45
C ALA A 290 -4.65 -2.89 4.80
N TRP A 291 -4.99 -3.70 5.82
CA TRP A 291 -5.20 -3.22 7.18
C TRP A 291 -3.92 -2.65 7.80
N GLU A 292 -2.79 -3.37 7.69
CA GLU A 292 -1.49 -2.90 8.18
C GLU A 292 -1.08 -1.58 7.50
N LEU A 293 -1.30 -1.44 6.18
CA LEU A 293 -1.06 -0.21 5.43
C LEU A 293 -1.95 0.94 5.93
N ALA A 294 -3.24 0.69 6.10
CA ALA A 294 -4.20 1.69 6.54
C ALA A 294 -3.86 2.20 7.96
N GLN A 295 -3.50 1.28 8.86
CA GLN A 295 -3.02 1.60 10.20
C GLN A 295 -1.71 2.38 10.15
N PHE A 296 -0.74 1.96 9.34
CA PHE A 296 0.54 2.63 9.22
C PHE A 296 0.38 4.08 8.76
N ILE A 297 -0.46 4.32 7.74
CA ILE A 297 -0.80 5.67 7.26
C ILE A 297 -1.48 6.46 8.39
N HIS A 298 -2.52 5.90 9.03
CA HIS A 298 -3.25 6.57 10.10
C HIS A 298 -2.34 7.05 11.24
N HIS A 299 -1.36 6.23 11.66
CA HIS A 299 -0.47 6.56 12.76
C HIS A 299 0.63 7.55 12.36
N THR A 300 1.20 7.40 11.17
CA THR A 300 2.35 8.21 10.73
C THR A 300 1.95 9.53 10.10
N SER A 301 0.71 9.68 9.62
CA SER A 301 0.25 10.90 8.94
C SER A 301 -0.27 12.00 9.88
N LYS A 302 -0.23 11.81 11.20
CA LYS A 302 -0.83 12.76 12.17
C LYS A 302 -0.24 14.16 12.15
N LYS A 303 0.98 14.32 11.65
CA LYS A 303 1.70 15.60 11.53
C LYS A 303 1.86 16.08 10.08
N ALA A 304 1.29 15.36 9.12
CA ALA A 304 1.40 15.69 7.71
C ALA A 304 0.28 16.64 7.30
N ASP A 305 0.60 17.68 6.53
CA ASP A 305 -0.40 18.54 5.91
C ASP A 305 -1.01 17.83 4.69
N VAL A 306 -0.19 17.11 3.93
CA VAL A 306 -0.58 16.35 2.74
C VAL A 306 -0.16 14.90 2.91
N VAL A 307 -1.06 13.99 2.55
CA VAL A 307 -0.80 12.55 2.52
C VAL A 307 -0.98 12.08 1.09
N LEU A 308 0.03 11.39 0.56
CA LEU A 308 0.06 10.83 -0.78
C LEU A 308 0.43 9.35 -0.69
N LEU A 309 -0.42 8.46 -1.16
CA LEU A 309 -0.12 7.04 -1.30
C LEU A 309 -0.07 6.68 -2.79
N CYS A 310 1.02 6.05 -3.20
CA CYS A 310 1.19 5.54 -4.54
C CYS A 310 1.56 4.05 -4.48
N GLY A 311 1.06 3.29 -5.44
CA GLY A 311 1.59 1.97 -5.75
C GLY A 311 0.58 0.94 -6.20
N ASP A 312 1.09 -0.28 -6.35
CA ASP A 312 0.34 -1.46 -6.79
C ASP A 312 -0.32 -2.16 -5.59
N LEU A 313 -1.64 -2.04 -5.51
CA LEU A 313 -2.42 -2.67 -4.45
C LEU A 313 -2.83 -4.10 -4.78
N ASN A 314 -2.57 -4.58 -6.01
CA ASN A 314 -2.96 -5.91 -6.49
C ASN A 314 -4.45 -6.25 -6.25
N MET A 315 -5.29 -5.21 -6.26
CA MET A 315 -6.71 -5.30 -5.94
C MET A 315 -7.49 -4.30 -6.78
N HIS A 316 -8.61 -4.76 -7.33
CA HIS A 316 -9.58 -3.94 -8.04
C HIS A 316 -10.26 -2.95 -7.06
N PRO A 317 -10.76 -1.78 -7.50
CA PRO A 317 -11.30 -0.77 -6.59
C PRO A 317 -12.47 -1.26 -5.70
N GLY A 318 -13.22 -2.25 -6.19
CA GLY A 318 -14.33 -2.87 -5.47
C GLY A 318 -13.94 -4.00 -4.52
N ASP A 319 -12.65 -4.33 -4.42
CA ASP A 319 -12.17 -5.41 -3.57
C ASP A 319 -12.07 -4.96 -2.11
N LEU A 320 -12.27 -5.91 -1.20
CA LEU A 320 -12.38 -5.65 0.23
C LEU A 320 -11.20 -4.86 0.80
N GLY A 321 -9.96 -5.19 0.42
CA GLY A 321 -8.77 -4.48 0.90
C GLY A 321 -8.68 -3.03 0.40
N CYS A 322 -9.08 -2.75 -0.85
CA CYS A 322 -9.17 -1.39 -1.37
C CYS A 322 -10.27 -0.58 -0.67
N CYS A 323 -11.46 -1.17 -0.48
CA CYS A 323 -12.53 -0.55 0.28
C CYS A 323 -12.10 -0.26 1.72
N LEU A 324 -11.44 -1.22 2.39
CA LEU A 324 -10.94 -1.07 3.76
C LEU A 324 -9.95 0.08 3.87
N LEU A 325 -8.95 0.11 2.98
CA LEU A 325 -7.94 1.15 2.95
C LEU A 325 -8.58 2.52 2.75
N ASN A 326 -9.47 2.66 1.77
CA ASN A 326 -10.13 3.92 1.45
C ASN A 326 -11.00 4.43 2.60
N GLU A 327 -11.93 3.59 3.08
CA GLU A 327 -12.87 3.96 4.16
C GLU A 327 -12.15 4.27 5.48
N TYR A 328 -11.08 3.55 5.81
CA TYR A 328 -10.35 3.77 7.06
C TYR A 328 -9.43 5.00 7.02
N THR A 329 -8.80 5.26 5.87
CA THR A 329 -7.84 6.37 5.74
C THR A 329 -8.47 7.68 5.27
N GLY A 330 -9.63 7.63 4.62
CA GLY A 330 -10.28 8.78 3.98
C GLY A 330 -9.50 9.32 2.78
N LEU A 331 -8.63 8.51 2.17
CA LEU A 331 -7.86 8.93 1.00
C LEU A 331 -8.74 9.00 -0.26
N HIS A 332 -8.56 10.04 -1.05
CA HIS A 332 -9.27 10.20 -2.32
C HIS A 332 -8.49 9.60 -3.48
N ASP A 333 -9.20 8.86 -4.33
CA ASP A 333 -8.66 8.30 -5.57
C ASP A 333 -8.51 9.38 -6.65
N ALA A 334 -7.29 9.62 -7.12
CA ALA A 334 -7.00 10.60 -8.16
C ALA A 334 -7.75 10.33 -9.46
N TYR A 335 -7.99 9.05 -9.81
CA TYR A 335 -8.76 8.70 -10.99
C TYR A 335 -10.21 9.17 -10.89
N LEU A 336 -10.83 8.99 -9.71
CA LEU A 336 -12.22 9.41 -9.48
C LEU A 336 -12.36 10.93 -9.28
N LYS A 337 -11.27 11.62 -8.90
CA LYS A 337 -11.29 13.07 -8.61
C LYS A 337 -10.80 13.95 -9.76
N THR A 338 -10.11 13.40 -10.76
CA THR A 338 -9.64 14.18 -11.90
C THR A 338 -10.79 14.54 -12.84
N GLN A 339 -10.70 15.71 -13.47
CA GLN A 339 -11.59 16.11 -14.58
C GLN A 339 -10.88 16.00 -15.95
N ASP A 340 -9.55 15.91 -15.96
CA ASP A 340 -8.73 15.70 -17.16
C ASP A 340 -7.98 14.37 -17.04
N PHE A 341 -8.68 13.29 -17.36
CA PHE A 341 -8.10 11.94 -17.44
C PHE A 341 -7.67 11.62 -18.87
N LYS A 342 -6.45 11.09 -19.04
CA LYS A 342 -5.94 10.62 -20.35
C LYS A 342 -5.36 9.22 -20.21
N GLY A 343 -6.09 8.22 -20.66
CA GLY A 343 -5.68 6.82 -20.57
C GLY A 343 -6.76 5.87 -21.08
N PRO A 344 -6.57 4.56 -20.88
CA PRO A 344 -7.59 3.54 -21.15
C PRO A 344 -8.87 3.79 -20.36
N GLU A 345 -10.00 3.33 -20.91
CA GLU A 345 -11.31 3.36 -20.23
C GLU A 345 -11.22 2.74 -18.83
N GLU A 346 -12.04 3.22 -17.88
CA GLU A 346 -12.07 2.78 -16.47
C GLU A 346 -10.73 2.90 -15.70
N GLY A 347 -9.73 3.56 -16.29
CA GLY A 347 -8.44 3.80 -15.65
C GLY A 347 -7.57 2.56 -15.52
N TYR A 348 -7.76 1.55 -16.38
CA TYR A 348 -7.00 0.29 -16.31
C TYR A 348 -5.49 0.50 -16.32
N THR A 349 -4.79 -0.26 -15.48
CA THR A 349 -3.33 -0.16 -15.31
C THR A 349 -2.62 -1.44 -15.74
N MET A 350 -3.32 -2.57 -15.85
CA MET A 350 -2.90 -3.70 -16.68
C MET A 350 -3.88 -3.83 -17.84
N ILE A 351 -3.43 -3.60 -19.06
CA ILE A 351 -4.32 -3.55 -20.23
C ILE A 351 -4.02 -4.62 -21.25
N LYS A 352 -5.07 -5.03 -21.98
CA LYS A 352 -4.98 -6.03 -23.04
C LYS A 352 -4.00 -5.66 -24.16
N GLN A 353 -3.85 -4.37 -24.47
CA GLN A 353 -3.00 -3.87 -25.54
C GLN A 353 -1.51 -3.91 -25.17
N ASN A 354 -1.19 -4.04 -23.89
CA ASN A 354 0.19 -4.13 -23.43
C ASN A 354 0.73 -5.53 -23.74
N CYS A 355 1.81 -5.58 -24.54
CA CYS A 355 2.35 -6.84 -25.05
C CYS A 355 3.05 -7.70 -23.98
N TYR A 356 3.26 -7.18 -22.78
CA TYR A 356 3.79 -7.94 -21.65
C TYR A 356 2.70 -8.55 -20.76
N VAL A 357 1.45 -8.05 -20.84
CA VAL A 357 0.32 -8.59 -20.08
C VAL A 357 -0.14 -9.92 -20.66
N SER A 358 -0.18 -10.94 -19.79
CA SER A 358 -0.76 -12.23 -20.11
C SER A 358 -2.29 -12.13 -20.18
N GLN A 359 -2.87 -12.61 -21.28
CA GLN A 359 -4.32 -12.65 -21.44
C GLN A 359 -5.02 -13.60 -20.46
N GLN A 360 -4.29 -14.58 -19.91
CA GLN A 360 -4.82 -15.47 -18.88
C GLN A 360 -5.00 -14.72 -17.56
N ASP A 361 -4.10 -13.79 -17.26
CA ASP A 361 -4.04 -13.05 -16.00
C ASP A 361 -5.17 -12.02 -15.93
N LEU A 362 -5.56 -11.46 -17.09
CA LEU A 362 -6.74 -10.60 -17.20
C LEU A 362 -8.04 -11.33 -16.86
N GLY A 363 -8.10 -12.66 -17.05
CA GLY A 363 -9.22 -13.50 -16.61
C GLY A 363 -10.61 -12.94 -16.98
N GLN A 364 -11.32 -12.42 -15.98
CA GLN A 364 -12.69 -11.87 -16.12
C GLN A 364 -12.74 -10.41 -16.61
N PHE A 365 -11.59 -9.78 -16.82
CA PHE A 365 -11.42 -8.39 -17.19
C PHE A 365 -10.92 -8.27 -18.65
N PRO A 366 -11.78 -8.47 -19.66
CA PRO A 366 -11.36 -8.61 -21.06
C PRO A 366 -10.69 -7.38 -21.67
N PHE A 367 -10.79 -6.22 -21.02
CA PHE A 367 -10.22 -4.95 -21.49
C PHE A 367 -9.03 -4.48 -20.64
N GLY A 368 -8.93 -4.93 -19.40
CA GLY A 368 -7.90 -4.54 -18.45
C GLY A 368 -8.44 -4.49 -17.02
N ILE A 369 -7.52 -4.42 -16.06
CA ILE A 369 -7.82 -4.28 -14.64
C ILE A 369 -7.06 -3.08 -14.07
N ARG A 370 -7.67 -2.37 -13.11
CA ARG A 370 -7.04 -1.27 -12.38
C ARG A 370 -6.59 -1.76 -11.02
N ILE A 371 -5.28 -1.82 -10.81
CA ILE A 371 -4.67 -2.28 -9.56
C ILE A 371 -3.57 -1.35 -9.03
N ASP A 372 -3.16 -0.35 -9.81
CA ASP A 372 -2.24 0.70 -9.40
C ASP A 372 -3.00 1.98 -9.07
N TYR A 373 -2.55 2.71 -8.05
CA TYR A 373 -3.28 3.85 -7.52
C TYR A 373 -2.39 5.03 -7.17
N VAL A 374 -2.97 6.24 -7.30
CA VAL A 374 -2.48 7.46 -6.66
C VAL A 374 -3.62 7.97 -5.78
N LEU A 375 -3.47 7.82 -4.47
CA LEU A 375 -4.46 8.21 -3.48
C LEU A 375 -3.93 9.39 -2.65
N TYR A 376 -4.77 10.34 -2.29
CA TYR A 376 -4.33 11.52 -1.53
C TYR A 376 -5.37 12.07 -0.58
N LYS A 377 -4.92 12.77 0.45
CA LYS A 377 -5.77 13.66 1.26
C LYS A 377 -4.95 14.84 1.77
N VAL A 378 -5.65 15.83 2.30
CA VAL A 378 -5.05 17.02 2.91
C VAL A 378 -5.75 17.30 4.24
N VAL A 379 -5.04 17.92 5.18
CA VAL A 379 -5.62 18.37 6.45
C VAL A 379 -6.53 19.58 6.26
N SER A 380 -7.41 19.81 7.24
CA SER A 380 -8.28 20.98 7.28
C SER A 380 -7.49 22.30 7.15
N GLY A 381 -8.05 23.27 6.43
CA GLY A 381 -7.39 24.55 6.13
C GLY A 381 -6.61 24.57 4.80
N PHE A 382 -6.48 23.42 4.14
CA PHE A 382 -5.95 23.32 2.78
C PHE A 382 -6.96 22.66 1.85
N TYR A 383 -6.77 22.91 0.56
CA TYR A 383 -7.53 22.30 -0.52
C TYR A 383 -6.56 21.64 -1.51
N ILE A 384 -6.82 20.39 -1.84
CA ILE A 384 -6.06 19.64 -2.84
C ILE A 384 -6.99 19.22 -3.98
N SER A 385 -6.55 19.46 -5.21
CA SER A 385 -7.25 19.03 -6.43
C SER A 385 -6.33 18.26 -7.35
N CYS A 386 -6.83 17.14 -7.90
CA CYS A 386 -6.18 16.45 -8.99
C CYS A 386 -6.50 17.15 -10.31
N LYS A 387 -5.53 17.88 -10.85
CA LYS A 387 -5.71 18.64 -12.10
C LYS A 387 -5.71 17.73 -13.32
N THR A 388 -4.79 16.78 -13.35
CA THR A 388 -4.66 15.83 -14.45
C THR A 388 -4.22 14.48 -13.91
N LEU A 389 -4.76 13.41 -14.47
CA LEU A 389 -4.20 12.07 -14.35
C LEU A 389 -4.01 11.51 -15.76
N LYS A 390 -2.79 11.08 -16.07
CA LYS A 390 -2.47 10.44 -17.34
C LYS A 390 -1.93 9.04 -17.06
N THR A 391 -2.25 8.10 -17.93
CA THR A 391 -1.60 6.80 -17.95
C THR A 391 -0.81 6.61 -19.23
N THR A 392 0.17 5.71 -19.23
CA THR A 392 0.62 5.12 -20.49
C THR A 392 -0.50 4.24 -21.08
N THR A 393 -0.40 3.89 -22.36
CA THR A 393 -1.47 3.20 -23.10
C THR A 393 -0.99 1.94 -23.81
N GLY A 394 -0.14 1.15 -23.16
CA GLY A 394 0.40 -0.10 -23.70
C GLY A 394 1.50 0.09 -24.73
N HIS A 395 1.88 1.34 -25.01
CA HIS A 395 2.98 1.73 -25.87
C HIS A 395 3.77 2.83 -25.15
N HIS A 396 5.10 2.79 -25.24
CA HIS A 396 5.89 3.91 -24.74
C HIS A 396 5.71 5.12 -25.67
N PRO A 397 5.50 6.34 -25.12
CA PRO A 397 5.22 7.54 -25.91
C PRO A 397 6.23 7.83 -27.02
N HIS A 398 7.49 7.40 -26.87
CA HIS A 398 8.57 7.71 -27.81
C HIS A 398 9.21 6.50 -28.51
N SER A 399 8.97 5.27 -28.05
CA SER A 399 9.70 4.09 -28.54
C SER A 399 8.81 2.87 -28.84
N GLY A 400 7.49 3.05 -28.84
CA GLY A 400 6.51 2.06 -29.32
C GLY A 400 6.25 0.85 -28.41
N THR A 401 7.23 0.36 -27.65
CA THR A 401 7.04 -0.77 -26.71
C THR A 401 6.86 -0.28 -25.26
N PRO A 402 5.97 -0.89 -24.45
CA PRO A 402 5.69 -0.43 -23.08
C PRO A 402 6.91 -0.34 -22.16
N LEU A 403 6.80 0.48 -21.10
CA LEU A 403 7.80 0.56 -20.01
C LEU A 403 7.69 -0.60 -19.04
N SER A 404 6.50 -1.17 -18.85
CA SER A 404 6.21 -2.30 -17.98
C SER A 404 5.00 -3.07 -18.51
N ASP A 405 4.67 -4.22 -17.94
CA ASP A 405 3.34 -4.84 -18.09
C ASP A 405 2.23 -4.04 -17.37
N HIS A 406 2.62 -3.12 -16.49
CA HIS A 406 1.74 -2.09 -15.94
C HIS A 406 1.87 -0.75 -16.68
N GLU A 407 0.80 0.03 -16.67
CA GLU A 407 0.76 1.40 -17.16
C GLU A 407 1.13 2.39 -16.06
N ALA A 408 2.03 3.32 -16.37
CA ALA A 408 2.48 4.32 -15.40
C ALA A 408 1.36 5.31 -15.11
N LEU A 409 1.18 5.71 -13.84
CA LEU A 409 0.27 6.77 -13.43
C LEU A 409 1.04 8.09 -13.25
N MET A 410 0.60 9.13 -13.95
CA MET A 410 1.22 10.46 -13.97
C MET A 410 0.20 11.50 -13.54
N THR A 411 0.33 11.98 -12.31
CA THR A 411 -0.66 12.85 -11.67
C THR A 411 -0.09 14.24 -11.45
N THR A 412 -0.90 15.27 -11.69
CA THR A 412 -0.60 16.65 -11.27
C THR A 412 -1.59 17.06 -10.19
N LEU A 413 -1.10 17.19 -8.96
CA LEU A 413 -1.87 17.66 -7.81
C LEU A 413 -1.61 19.15 -7.60
N CYS A 414 -2.64 19.90 -7.23
CA CYS A 414 -2.53 21.31 -6.87
C CYS A 414 -3.08 21.52 -5.48
N ILE A 415 -2.19 21.92 -4.56
CA ILE A 415 -2.49 22.23 -3.16
C ILE A 415 -2.54 23.74 -2.99
N ARG A 416 -3.58 24.24 -2.34
CA ARG A 416 -3.78 25.66 -2.02
C ARG A 416 -4.29 25.80 -0.60
N HIS A 417 -4.20 26.99 -0.03
CA HIS A 417 -5.00 27.28 1.17
C HIS A 417 -6.49 27.16 0.84
N GLY A 418 -7.22 26.48 1.72
CA GLY A 418 -8.67 26.47 1.65
C GLY A 418 -9.23 27.83 2.08
N PRO A 419 -10.45 28.19 1.67
CA PRO A 419 -11.17 29.28 2.33
C PRO A 419 -11.29 28.96 3.85
N PRO A 420 -11.30 29.98 4.72
CA PRO A 420 -11.58 29.77 6.14
C PRO A 420 -13.07 29.41 6.28
N GLU A 421 -13.41 28.13 6.18
CA GLU A 421 -14.73 27.63 6.56
C GLU A 421 -14.67 27.03 7.97
N GLN A 422 -15.75 27.32 8.71
CA GLN A 422 -16.00 26.93 10.09
C GLN A 422 -15.67 25.47 10.33
N ASP A 423 -15.17 25.14 11.53
CA ASP A 423 -14.80 23.79 11.99
C ASP A 423 -15.84 22.72 11.64
N HIS A 424 -15.82 22.27 10.39
CA HIS A 424 -16.27 20.94 10.04
C HIS A 424 -15.11 20.04 10.45
N SER A 425 -15.12 19.71 11.74
CA SER A 425 -14.67 18.38 12.17
C SER A 425 -15.16 17.39 11.10
N PRO A 426 -14.38 16.40 10.65
CA PRO A 426 -14.91 15.36 9.79
C PRO A 426 -15.92 14.53 10.62
N SER A 427 -17.11 15.09 10.84
CA SER A 427 -18.24 14.37 11.37
C SER A 427 -18.70 13.50 10.21
N HIS A 428 -18.11 12.31 10.12
CA HIS A 428 -18.56 11.29 9.20
C HIS A 428 -20.07 11.21 9.27
N GLY A 429 -20.73 11.46 8.14
CA GLY A 429 -22.18 11.39 8.08
C GLY A 429 -22.66 9.99 8.46
N PRO A 430 -23.92 9.81 8.87
CA PRO A 430 -24.46 8.50 9.23
C PRO A 430 -24.24 7.42 8.15
N ALA A 431 -24.27 7.83 6.87
CA ALA A 431 -24.04 6.95 5.72
C ALA A 431 -22.57 6.50 5.58
N GLU A 432 -21.60 7.38 5.81
CA GLU A 432 -20.16 7.06 5.75
C GLU A 432 -19.76 6.16 6.93
N LYS A 433 -20.24 6.47 8.14
CA LYS A 433 -20.04 5.61 9.32
C LYS A 433 -20.58 4.19 9.07
N SER A 434 -21.74 4.09 8.40
CA SER A 434 -22.33 2.80 8.02
C SER A 434 -21.48 2.04 6.99
N SER A 435 -20.85 2.73 6.03
CA SER A 435 -19.94 2.12 5.06
C SER A 435 -18.70 1.54 5.73
N LEU A 436 -18.03 2.32 6.59
CA LEU A 436 -16.85 1.87 7.33
C LEU A 436 -17.16 0.67 8.22
N ILE A 437 -18.24 0.69 9.00
CA ILE A 437 -18.63 -0.43 9.87
C ILE A 437 -18.88 -1.71 9.07
N ARG A 438 -19.52 -1.59 7.89
CA ARG A 438 -19.74 -2.74 7.00
C ARG A 438 -18.40 -3.31 6.52
N VAL A 439 -17.51 -2.48 6.00
CA VAL A 439 -16.22 -2.93 5.47
C VAL A 439 -15.33 -3.54 6.56
N LEU A 440 -15.31 -2.95 7.77
CA LEU A 440 -14.61 -3.51 8.93
C LEU A 440 -15.17 -4.88 9.32
N ARG A 441 -16.50 -5.06 9.26
CA ARG A 441 -17.15 -6.35 9.53
C ARG A 441 -16.77 -7.40 8.49
N ASP A 442 -16.85 -7.06 7.21
CA ASP A 442 -16.54 -7.98 6.12
C ASP A 442 -15.06 -8.40 6.18
N THR A 443 -14.17 -7.43 6.48
CA THR A 443 -12.74 -7.69 6.76
C THR A 443 -12.57 -8.67 7.91
N TRP A 444 -13.29 -8.47 9.01
CA TRP A 444 -13.19 -9.34 10.18
C TRP A 444 -13.62 -10.79 9.87
N ILE A 445 -14.68 -10.96 9.06
CA ILE A 445 -15.14 -12.28 8.60
C ILE A 445 -14.07 -12.96 7.73
N GLU A 446 -13.46 -12.25 6.79
CA GLU A 446 -12.39 -12.82 5.96
C GLU A 446 -11.15 -13.22 6.77
N LEU A 447 -10.83 -12.47 7.83
CA LEU A 447 -9.77 -12.84 8.78
C LEU A 447 -10.14 -14.10 9.58
N GLU A 448 -11.39 -14.25 10.02
CA GLU A 448 -11.84 -15.48 10.68
C GLU A 448 -11.67 -16.71 9.79
N LEU A 449 -12.06 -16.61 8.52
CA LEU A 449 -11.89 -17.68 7.54
C LEU A 449 -10.41 -18.04 7.36
N GLY A 450 -9.54 -17.04 7.29
CA GLY A 450 -8.08 -17.22 7.22
C GLY A 450 -7.51 -17.91 8.47
N ILE A 451 -7.89 -17.46 9.66
CA ILE A 451 -7.46 -18.04 10.95
C ILE A 451 -7.90 -19.50 11.05
N ALA A 452 -9.15 -19.79 10.69
CA ALA A 452 -9.68 -21.16 10.69
C ALA A 452 -8.88 -22.05 9.72
N ARG A 453 -8.56 -21.55 8.52
CA ARG A 453 -7.73 -22.26 7.54
C ARG A 453 -6.31 -22.53 8.05
N ALA A 454 -5.64 -21.52 8.61
CA ALA A 454 -4.29 -21.66 9.16
C ALA A 454 -4.25 -22.63 10.33
N ARG A 455 -5.23 -22.58 11.25
CA ARG A 455 -5.36 -23.54 12.36
C ARG A 455 -5.62 -24.96 11.86
N TRP A 456 -6.46 -25.12 10.84
CA TRP A 456 -6.70 -26.42 10.23
C TRP A 456 -5.41 -27.01 9.65
N TRP A 457 -4.64 -26.23 8.89
CA TRP A 457 -3.35 -26.69 8.35
C TRP A 457 -2.33 -26.98 9.45
N THR A 458 -2.29 -26.18 10.50
CA THR A 458 -1.43 -26.42 11.68
C THR A 458 -1.75 -27.77 12.32
N ALA A 459 -3.04 -28.06 12.55
CA ALA A 459 -3.51 -29.32 13.14
C ALA A 459 -3.26 -30.50 12.20
N PHE A 460 -3.58 -30.37 10.91
CA PHE A 460 -3.33 -31.39 9.89
C PHE A 460 -1.84 -31.76 9.84
N ALA A 461 -0.96 -30.76 9.73
CA ALA A 461 0.48 -30.98 9.75
C ALA A 461 0.95 -31.60 11.08
N GLY A 462 0.35 -31.20 12.20
CA GLY A 462 0.61 -31.81 13.52
C GLY A 462 0.26 -33.31 13.57
N TYR A 463 -0.87 -33.73 13.00
CA TYR A 463 -1.21 -35.15 12.87
C TYR A 463 -0.21 -35.91 11.99
N VAL A 464 0.26 -35.29 10.90
CA VAL A 464 1.29 -35.89 10.03
C VAL A 464 2.62 -36.04 10.77
N VAL A 465 3.00 -35.05 11.61
CA VAL A 465 4.17 -35.17 12.50
C VAL A 465 3.99 -36.34 13.47
N GLY A 466 2.83 -36.45 14.12
CA GLY A 466 2.52 -37.55 15.04
C GLY A 466 2.61 -38.93 14.36
N LEU A 467 2.06 -39.06 13.16
CA LEU A 467 2.17 -40.27 12.34
C LEU A 467 3.63 -40.57 11.96
N GLY A 468 4.39 -39.56 11.55
CA GLY A 468 5.82 -39.70 11.22
C GLY A 468 6.65 -40.15 12.41
N LEU A 469 6.39 -39.62 13.60
CA LEU A 469 7.04 -40.05 14.85
C LEU A 469 6.66 -41.49 15.22
N LEU A 470 5.39 -41.87 15.08
CA LEU A 470 4.94 -43.26 15.29
C LEU A 470 5.66 -44.22 14.34
N LEU A 471 5.79 -43.86 13.06
CA LEU A 471 6.54 -44.64 12.08
C LEU A 471 8.02 -44.78 12.49
N LEU A 472 8.66 -43.70 12.94
CA LEU A 472 10.05 -43.76 13.43
C LEU A 472 10.21 -44.71 14.64
N VAL A 473 9.26 -44.70 15.58
CA VAL A 473 9.26 -45.64 16.71
C VAL A 473 9.11 -47.07 16.24
N LEU A 474 8.17 -47.35 15.32
CA LEU A 474 7.99 -48.68 14.74
C LEU A 474 9.25 -49.15 13.99
N LEU A 475 9.91 -48.26 13.26
CA LEU A 475 11.18 -48.55 12.59
C LEU A 475 12.29 -48.89 13.60
N CYS A 476 12.36 -48.21 14.75
CA CYS A 476 13.30 -48.58 15.82
C CYS A 476 13.06 -50.01 16.33
N VAL A 477 11.79 -50.39 16.53
CA VAL A 477 11.41 -51.74 16.96
C VAL A 477 11.80 -52.78 15.90
N LEU A 478 11.56 -52.48 14.62
CA LEU A 478 11.90 -53.36 13.50
C LEU A 478 13.41 -53.53 13.29
N VAL A 479 14.21 -52.48 13.52
CA VAL A 479 15.68 -52.58 13.50
C VAL A 479 16.21 -53.45 14.65
N ALA A 480 15.55 -53.41 15.80
CA ALA A 480 15.90 -54.25 16.95
C ALA A 480 15.50 -55.73 16.74
N GLY A 481 14.53 -56.01 15.87
CA GLY A 481 14.16 -57.37 15.45
C GLY A 481 15.04 -57.89 14.32
N GLU A 482 15.47 -59.16 14.38
CA GLU A 482 16.42 -59.75 13.42
C GLU A 482 15.89 -59.91 11.98
N GLY A 483 14.58 -59.72 11.73
CA GLY A 483 13.94 -60.12 10.47
C GLY A 483 13.63 -59.02 9.43
N ALA A 484 13.76 -57.72 9.75
CA ALA A 484 13.29 -56.64 8.87
C ALA A 484 14.19 -55.39 8.84
N ARG A 485 15.48 -55.57 9.18
CA ARG A 485 16.43 -54.47 9.39
C ARG A 485 16.70 -53.65 8.12
N GLU A 486 16.83 -54.29 6.95
CA GLU A 486 17.10 -53.61 5.69
C GLU A 486 15.94 -52.69 5.27
N VAL A 487 14.71 -53.16 5.43
CA VAL A 487 13.49 -52.39 5.14
C VAL A 487 13.38 -51.19 6.08
N ALA A 488 13.71 -51.38 7.36
CA ALA A 488 13.63 -50.31 8.34
C ALA A 488 14.66 -49.19 8.07
N ILE A 489 15.86 -49.53 7.60
CA ILE A 489 16.89 -48.56 7.20
C ILE A 489 16.42 -47.73 5.98
N LEU A 490 15.78 -48.36 5.00
CA LEU A 490 15.27 -47.67 3.80
C LEU A 490 14.14 -46.67 4.12
N LEU A 491 13.30 -46.98 5.09
CA LEU A 491 12.16 -46.13 5.48
C LEU A 491 12.51 -45.04 6.48
N TRP A 492 13.69 -45.11 7.12
CA TRP A 492 14.13 -44.12 8.10
C TRP A 492 14.19 -42.70 7.52
N SER A 493 14.90 -42.52 6.40
CA SER A 493 15.10 -41.21 5.78
C SER A 493 13.77 -40.56 5.32
N PRO A 494 12.85 -41.28 4.62
CA PRO A 494 11.52 -40.76 4.34
C PRO A 494 10.72 -40.35 5.59
N SER A 495 10.75 -41.15 6.66
CA SER A 495 10.04 -40.83 7.90
C SER A 495 10.60 -39.59 8.60
N VAL A 496 11.93 -39.43 8.65
CA VAL A 496 12.56 -38.20 9.14
C VAL A 496 12.17 -37.00 8.27
N GLY A 497 12.22 -37.15 6.94
CA GLY A 497 11.82 -36.10 6.00
C GLY A 497 10.36 -35.68 6.18
N LEU A 498 9.46 -36.63 6.43
CA LEU A 498 8.04 -36.37 6.71
C LEU A 498 7.87 -35.55 8.01
N VAL A 499 8.54 -35.95 9.09
CA VAL A 499 8.48 -35.24 10.38
C VAL A 499 9.00 -33.81 10.25
N LEU A 500 10.17 -33.63 9.62
CA LEU A 500 10.75 -32.29 9.45
C LEU A 500 9.92 -31.40 8.52
N GLY A 501 9.47 -31.94 7.39
CA GLY A 501 8.64 -31.21 6.43
C GLY A 501 7.29 -30.79 7.02
N ALA A 502 6.57 -31.74 7.64
CA ALA A 502 5.30 -31.44 8.30
C ALA A 502 5.50 -30.51 9.51
N GLY A 503 6.60 -30.66 10.27
CA GLY A 503 6.95 -29.76 11.36
C GLY A 503 7.14 -28.31 10.88
N ALA A 504 7.86 -28.11 9.77
CA ALA A 504 8.04 -26.79 9.17
C ALA A 504 6.71 -26.17 8.71
N VAL A 505 5.84 -26.97 8.07
CA VAL A 505 4.50 -26.53 7.65
C VAL A 505 3.64 -26.17 8.86
N SER A 506 3.67 -26.97 9.92
CA SER A 506 2.92 -26.71 11.16
C SER A 506 3.38 -25.41 11.83
N LEU A 507 4.69 -25.21 11.97
CA LEU A 507 5.25 -23.98 12.52
C LEU A 507 4.89 -22.74 11.69
N PHE A 508 4.96 -22.85 10.36
CA PHE A 508 4.59 -21.76 9.46
C PHE A 508 3.12 -21.36 9.65
N HIS A 509 2.18 -22.31 9.59
CA HIS A 509 0.76 -22.00 9.72
C HIS A 509 0.38 -21.56 11.14
N MET A 510 1.13 -21.98 12.15
CA MET A 510 0.99 -21.44 13.51
C MET A 510 1.38 -19.96 13.55
N GLN A 511 2.47 -19.56 12.90
CA GLN A 511 2.86 -18.16 12.77
C GLN A 511 1.85 -17.35 11.94
N GLU A 512 1.35 -17.91 10.84
CA GLU A 512 0.28 -17.31 10.04
C GLU A 512 -0.97 -17.04 10.88
N ALA A 513 -1.46 -18.04 11.62
CA ALA A 513 -2.61 -17.91 12.51
C ALA A 513 -2.39 -16.83 13.57
N ASN A 514 -1.20 -16.77 14.18
CA ASN A 514 -0.86 -15.73 15.16
C ASN A 514 -0.84 -14.33 14.55
N GLY A 515 -0.28 -14.18 13.35
CA GLY A 515 -0.28 -12.92 12.60
C GLY A 515 -1.70 -12.45 12.29
N LEU A 516 -2.55 -13.34 11.79
CA LEU A 516 -3.95 -13.05 11.52
C LEU A 516 -4.75 -12.72 12.79
N CYS A 517 -4.54 -13.45 13.89
CA CYS A 517 -5.19 -13.15 15.16
C CYS A 517 -4.81 -11.76 15.69
N ARG A 518 -3.56 -11.32 15.49
CA ARG A 518 -3.13 -9.96 15.85
C ARG A 518 -3.91 -8.90 15.06
N VAL A 519 -3.94 -9.04 13.73
CA VAL A 519 -4.68 -8.14 12.83
C VAL A 519 -6.17 -8.11 13.22
N GLN A 520 -6.75 -9.28 13.48
CA GLN A 520 -8.14 -9.41 13.90
C GLN A 520 -8.42 -8.69 15.23
N GLY A 521 -7.54 -8.80 16.22
CA GLY A 521 -7.69 -8.12 17.51
C GLY A 521 -7.64 -6.59 17.38
N GLU A 522 -6.72 -6.08 16.56
CA GLU A 522 -6.64 -4.66 16.24
C GLU A 522 -7.92 -4.16 15.52
N LEU A 523 -8.40 -4.93 14.55
CA LEU A 523 -9.62 -4.62 13.81
C LEU A 523 -10.87 -4.65 14.70
N GLN A 524 -10.97 -5.63 15.60
CA GLN A 524 -12.07 -5.74 16.55
C GLN A 524 -12.16 -4.52 17.47
N HIS A 525 -11.01 -4.02 17.94
CA HIS A 525 -10.96 -2.79 18.74
C HIS A 525 -11.52 -1.60 17.97
N VAL A 526 -11.08 -1.41 16.71
CA VAL A 526 -11.55 -0.31 15.85
C VAL A 526 -13.04 -0.45 15.54
N LEU A 527 -13.51 -1.66 15.23
CA LEU A 527 -14.92 -1.93 14.96
C LEU A 527 -15.79 -1.63 16.18
N GLY A 528 -15.33 -1.96 17.39
CA GLY A 528 -15.99 -1.59 18.64
C GLY A 528 -16.12 -0.07 18.78
N LYS A 529 -15.02 0.66 18.59
CA LYS A 529 -15.01 2.13 18.60
C LYS A 529 -15.94 2.76 17.55
N ALA A 530 -15.96 2.22 16.34
CA ALA A 530 -16.81 2.72 15.27
C ALA A 530 -18.30 2.55 15.59
N LYS A 531 -18.69 1.45 16.24
CA LYS A 531 -20.07 1.20 16.70
C LYS A 531 -20.45 2.13 17.86
N GLU A 532 -19.60 2.26 18.87
CA GLU A 532 -19.83 3.22 19.98
C GLU A 532 -20.07 4.64 19.45
N ALA A 533 -19.26 5.08 18.49
CA ALA A 533 -19.39 6.40 17.86
C ALA A 533 -20.59 6.54 16.89
N GLN A 534 -21.23 5.42 16.51
CA GLN A 534 -22.49 5.42 15.77
C GLN A 534 -23.68 5.54 16.72
N ASP A 535 -23.63 4.81 17.84
CA ASP A 535 -24.71 4.75 18.84
C ASP A 535 -24.84 6.07 19.63
N LEU A 536 -23.74 6.81 19.83
CA LEU A 536 -23.73 8.06 20.59
C LEU A 536 -24.34 9.28 19.87
N GLY A 537 -24.62 9.21 18.55
CA GLY A 537 -25.14 10.36 17.78
C GLY A 537 -24.25 11.62 17.85
N PRO A 538 -24.59 12.72 17.14
CA PRO A 538 -24.00 14.02 17.45
C PRO A 538 -24.59 14.51 18.78
N GLU A 539 -23.76 14.69 19.80
CA GLU A 539 -24.14 15.37 21.04
C GLU A 539 -24.68 16.78 20.67
N PRO A 540 -25.88 17.20 21.15
CA PRO A 540 -26.30 18.56 20.94
C PRO A 540 -25.29 19.47 21.62
N GLN A 541 -24.67 20.39 20.89
CA GLN A 541 -23.93 21.49 21.48
C GLN A 541 -24.90 22.23 22.40
N LEU A 542 -24.78 22.00 23.71
CA LEU A 542 -25.48 22.78 24.72
C LEU A 542 -24.84 24.18 24.70
N ALA A 543 -25.42 25.08 23.91
CA ALA A 543 -25.09 26.50 23.99
C ALA A 543 -25.39 27.00 25.41
N PRO A 544 -24.53 27.85 26.02
CA PRO A 544 -24.81 28.43 27.32
C PRO A 544 -25.90 29.51 27.18
N LEU A 545 -27.17 29.11 27.21
CA LEU A 545 -28.32 30.00 27.38
C LEU A 545 -28.53 30.28 28.87
N LEU A 546 -27.57 30.94 29.52
CA LEU A 546 -27.75 31.55 30.85
C LEU A 546 -26.88 32.82 30.95
N ALA A 547 -27.17 33.80 30.09
CA ALA A 547 -26.76 35.20 30.27
C ALA A 547 -27.58 36.13 29.36
N GLN A 548 -28.91 36.00 29.35
CA GLN A 548 -29.77 36.99 28.67
C GLN A 548 -31.22 37.00 29.15
N GLN A 549 -31.46 36.61 30.40
CA GLN A 549 -32.80 36.62 31.02
C GLN A 549 -32.86 37.39 32.35
N GLU A 550 -31.89 38.28 32.58
CA GLU A 550 -31.87 39.18 33.76
C GLU A 550 -31.77 40.67 33.42
N GLU A 551 -31.93 41.05 32.13
CA GLU A 551 -31.88 42.46 31.71
C GLU A 551 -33.08 42.84 30.83
N ASP A 552 -34.26 42.27 31.11
CA ASP A 552 -35.52 42.67 30.46
C ASP A 552 -36.72 42.63 31.44
N ARG A 553 -36.43 42.82 32.73
CA ARG A 553 -37.45 42.94 33.79
C ARG A 553 -37.21 44.15 34.71
N ALA A 554 -36.57 45.17 34.16
CA ALA A 554 -36.34 46.45 34.79
C ALA A 554 -36.55 47.58 33.77
N GLU A 555 -37.63 47.53 32.99
CA GLU A 555 -38.22 48.68 32.28
C GLU A 555 -39.64 48.28 31.82
N GLU A 556 -40.59 48.23 32.77
CA GLU A 556 -42.01 48.56 32.59
C GLU A 556 -42.70 48.78 33.94
#